data_AF-A7HL43-F1
#
_entry.id   AF-A7HL43-F1
#
_cell.length_a   1.000
_cell.length_b   1.000
_cell.length_c   1.000
_cell.angle_alpha   90.00
_cell.angle_beta   90.00
_cell.angle_gamma   90.00
#
_symmetry.space_group_name_H-M   'P 1'
#
loop_
_entity.id
_entity.type
_entity.pdbx_description
1 polymer ?
#
loop_
_entity_poly.entity_id
_entity_poly.type
_entity_poly.pdbx_seq_one_letter_code
_entity_poly.pdbx_strand_id
1 'polypeptide(L)'
;MILIIFMILRIFAIGLLFYTLFVMLRFLTSPESPTEVGRKRELYKDYKVKTDLPNEKIIKAFKVFGLTPQDSYSTASYRYFQMRRMVQNSSLPGPIKEGRIRELDELFDALTDYYRQSNKI
;
A
#
# COMPACT_ATOMS: atom_id res chain seq x y z
N MET A 1 43.38 -17.66 33.42
CA MET A 1 43.13 -17.37 31.99
C MET A 1 41.70 -17.75 31.57
N ILE A 2 41.27 -19.01 31.75
CA ILE A 2 39.93 -19.49 31.39
C ILE A 2 38.79 -18.71 32.10
N LEU A 3 38.91 -18.45 33.40
CA LEU A 3 37.90 -17.68 34.17
C LEU A 3 37.70 -16.24 33.64
N ILE A 4 38.78 -15.60 33.19
CA ILE A 4 38.75 -14.23 32.64
C ILE A 4 38.01 -14.23 31.29
N ILE A 5 38.27 -15.24 30.45
CA ILE A 5 37.61 -15.41 29.16
C ILE A 5 36.10 -15.64 29.37
N PHE A 6 35.71 -16.49 30.32
CA PHE A 6 34.30 -16.70 30.67
C PHE A 6 33.62 -15.43 31.20
N MET A 7 34.34 -14.60 31.97
CA MET A 7 33.82 -13.34 32.48
C MET A 7 33.54 -12.34 31.35
N ILE A 8 34.48 -12.20 30.41
CA ILE A 8 34.33 -11.33 29.23
C ILE A 8 33.16 -11.79 28.35
N LEU A 9 33.04 -13.11 28.13
CA LEU A 9 31.95 -13.68 27.33
C LEU A 9 30.57 -13.38 27.94
N ARG A 10 30.44 -13.44 29.26
CA ARG A 10 29.19 -13.12 29.96
C ARG A 10 28.82 -11.64 29.84
N ILE A 11 29.79 -10.74 29.97
CA ILE A 11 29.58 -9.30 29.81
C ILE A 11 29.11 -8.98 28.38
N PHE A 12 29.72 -9.61 27.38
CA PHE A 12 29.32 -9.47 25.98
C PHE A 12 27.90 -9.99 25.72
N ALA A 13 27.56 -11.16 26.29
CA ALA A 13 26.21 -11.73 26.18
C ALA A 13 25.13 -10.83 26.80
N ILE A 14 25.42 -10.22 27.96
CA ILE A 14 24.52 -9.26 28.60
C ILE A 14 24.34 -8.02 27.72
N GLY A 15 25.43 -7.50 27.13
CA GLY A 15 25.36 -6.38 26.18
C GLY A 15 24.51 -6.69 24.94
N LEU A 16 24.61 -7.92 24.42
CA LEU A 16 23.79 -8.41 23.30
C LEU A 16 22.29 -8.43 23.64
N LEU A 17 21.93 -8.84 24.87
CA LEU A 17 20.54 -8.81 25.34
C LEU A 17 19.99 -7.40 25.43
N PHE A 18 20.79 -6.44 25.91
CA PHE A 18 20.37 -5.02 25.92
C PHE A 18 20.28 -4.45 24.52
N TYR A 19 21.17 -4.85 23.61
CA TYR A 19 21.14 -4.43 22.21
C TYR A 19 19.88 -4.93 21.49
N THR A 20 19.51 -6.20 21.65
CA THR A 20 18.28 -6.74 21.05
C THR A 20 17.03 -6.09 21.64
N LEU A 21 17.02 -5.83 22.95
CA LEU A 21 15.94 -5.11 23.62
C LEU A 21 15.84 -3.66 23.10
N PHE A 22 16.96 -2.97 22.92
CA PHE A 22 17.01 -1.63 22.33
C PHE A 22 16.52 -1.62 20.88
N VAL A 23 16.90 -2.60 20.08
CA VAL A 23 16.41 -2.75 18.70
C VAL A 23 14.90 -3.00 18.69
N MET A 24 14.38 -3.87 19.56
CA MET A 24 12.93 -4.11 19.68
C MET A 24 12.16 -2.87 20.15
N LEU A 25 12.67 -2.16 21.17
CA LEU A 25 12.12 -0.88 21.61
C LEU A 25 12.12 0.12 20.47
N ARG A 26 13.22 0.25 19.74
CA ARG A 26 13.29 1.10 18.54
C ARG A 26 12.26 0.69 17.49
N PHE A 27 11.96 -0.60 17.30
CA PHE A 27 10.90 -1.03 16.39
C PHE A 27 9.49 -0.70 16.91
N LEU A 28 9.25 -0.79 18.23
CA LEU A 28 7.95 -0.46 18.84
C LEU A 28 7.71 1.05 18.97
N THR A 29 8.77 1.83 19.21
CA THR A 29 8.70 3.28 19.47
C THR A 29 9.23 4.12 18.32
N SER A 30 9.69 3.53 17.22
CA SER A 30 9.87 4.31 16.00
C SER A 30 8.48 4.80 15.61
N PRO A 31 8.23 6.12 15.56
CA PRO A 31 7.18 6.59 14.67
C PRO A 31 7.53 5.99 13.32
N GLU A 32 6.55 5.33 12.70
CA GLU A 32 6.65 4.69 11.40
C GLU A 32 7.69 5.44 10.58
N SER A 33 8.85 4.79 10.37
CA SER A 33 9.81 5.35 9.43
C SER A 33 9.00 5.63 8.17
N PRO A 34 9.11 6.84 7.59
CA PRO A 34 8.36 7.19 6.41
C PRO A 34 8.95 6.40 5.24
N THR A 35 8.72 5.09 5.25
CA THR A 35 8.56 4.32 4.04
C THR A 35 7.51 5.10 3.26
N GLU A 36 7.87 5.55 2.06
CA GLU A 36 7.10 6.45 1.19
C GLU A 36 5.66 5.98 0.88
N VAL A 37 5.27 4.82 1.40
CA VAL A 37 3.91 4.29 1.40
C VAL A 37 3.00 4.93 2.46
N GLY A 38 3.52 5.38 3.61
CA GLY A 38 2.74 6.00 4.71
C GLY A 38 2.36 7.46 4.44
N ARG A 39 3.26 8.24 3.83
CA ARG A 39 3.02 9.65 3.50
C ARG A 39 1.88 9.86 2.50
N LYS A 40 1.58 8.86 1.66
CA LYS A 40 0.39 8.91 0.81
C LYS A 40 -0.88 8.84 1.64
N ARG A 41 -0.96 7.97 2.64
CA ARG A 41 -2.19 7.77 3.43
C ARG A 41 -2.62 9.01 4.21
N GLU A 42 -1.67 9.81 4.70
CA GLU A 42 -1.97 11.08 5.37
C GLU A 42 -2.39 12.18 4.39
N LEU A 43 -1.79 12.25 3.20
CA LEU A 43 -2.25 13.15 2.12
C LEU A 43 -3.66 12.81 1.61
N TYR A 44 -4.10 11.55 1.72
CA TYR A 44 -5.46 11.14 1.35
C TYR A 44 -6.52 11.48 2.40
N LYS A 45 -6.14 11.84 3.63
CA LYS A 45 -7.11 12.08 4.71
C LYS A 45 -7.72 13.48 4.65
N ASP A 46 -7.05 14.44 4.01
CA ASP A 46 -7.47 15.85 4.00
C ASP A 46 -8.13 16.32 2.70
N TYR A 47 -8.05 15.53 1.62
CA TYR A 47 -8.72 15.88 0.38
C TYR A 47 -10.17 15.38 0.38
N LYS A 48 -11.03 16.10 1.12
CA LYS A 48 -12.44 16.27 0.74
C LYS A 48 -12.49 16.98 -0.61
N VAL A 49 -12.14 16.29 -1.70
CA VAL A 49 -12.42 16.81 -3.04
C VAL A 49 -13.93 16.69 -3.21
N LYS A 50 -14.64 17.79 -2.97
CA LYS A 50 -15.95 18.07 -3.55
C LYS A 50 -15.78 18.15 -5.08
N THR A 51 -15.42 17.04 -5.70
CA THR A 51 -15.68 16.83 -7.12
C THR A 51 -17.06 16.22 -7.15
N ASP A 52 -17.97 16.88 -7.83
CA ASP A 52 -19.32 16.40 -8.10
C ASP A 52 -19.20 15.21 -9.07
N LEU A 53 -18.68 14.09 -8.56
CA LEU A 53 -18.51 12.87 -9.31
C LEU A 53 -19.90 12.27 -9.50
N PRO A 54 -20.37 12.13 -10.75
CA PRO A 54 -21.77 11.85 -11.02
C PRO A 54 -22.20 10.43 -10.63
N ASN A 55 -21.28 9.55 -10.24
CA ASN A 55 -21.57 8.14 -10.04
C ASN A 55 -20.74 7.52 -8.89
N GLU A 56 -21.43 6.85 -7.96
CA GLU A 56 -20.84 6.11 -6.85
C GLU A 56 -19.84 5.04 -7.31
N LYS A 57 -20.08 4.41 -8.47
CA LYS A 57 -19.17 3.41 -9.05
C LYS A 57 -17.81 4.01 -9.42
N ILE A 58 -17.80 5.25 -9.91
CA ILE A 58 -16.57 5.99 -10.27
C ILE A 58 -15.81 6.38 -8.99
N ILE A 59 -16.50 6.84 -7.95
CA ILE A 59 -15.90 7.16 -6.65
C ILE A 59 -15.25 5.90 -6.04
N LYS A 60 -15.97 4.76 -6.07
CA LYS A 60 -15.44 3.47 -5.62
C LYS A 60 -14.19 3.09 -6.42
N ALA A 61 -14.20 3.27 -7.74
CA ALA A 61 -13.06 2.96 -8.58
C ALA A 61 -11.83 3.82 -8.23
N PHE A 62 -11.98 5.15 -8.13
CA PHE A 62 -10.88 6.03 -7.69
C PHE A 62 -10.29 5.61 -6.35
N LYS A 63 -11.14 5.25 -5.39
CA LYS A 63 -10.70 4.77 -4.08
C LYS A 63 -9.96 3.43 -4.15
N VAL A 64 -10.46 2.47 -4.94
CA VAL A 64 -9.87 1.14 -5.10
C VAL A 64 -8.50 1.23 -5.75
N PHE A 65 -8.35 2.03 -6.80
CA PHE A 65 -7.08 2.18 -7.51
C PHE A 65 -6.11 3.18 -6.85
N GLY A 66 -6.53 3.87 -5.79
CA GLY A 66 -5.72 4.90 -5.12
C GLY A 66 -5.41 6.06 -6.06
N LEU A 67 -6.42 6.53 -6.77
CA LEU A 67 -6.35 7.57 -7.79
C LEU A 67 -7.20 8.78 -7.38
N THR A 68 -6.93 9.90 -8.03
CA THR A 68 -7.67 11.14 -7.92
C THR A 68 -8.26 11.54 -9.28
N PRO A 69 -9.34 12.35 -9.31
CA PRO A 69 -9.93 12.83 -10.57
C PRO A 69 -8.97 13.65 -11.45
N GLN A 70 -7.88 14.15 -10.87
CA GLN A 70 -6.85 14.90 -11.58
C GLN A 70 -5.84 13.99 -12.31
N ASP A 71 -5.65 12.76 -11.83
CA ASP A 71 -4.72 11.81 -12.42
C ASP A 71 -5.06 11.48 -13.88
N SER A 72 -4.06 11.17 -14.68
CA SER A 72 -4.23 10.86 -16.10
C SER A 72 -4.77 9.43 -16.31
N TYR A 73 -5.39 9.20 -17.47
CA TYR A 73 -5.81 7.86 -17.88
C TYR A 73 -4.64 6.85 -17.93
N SER A 74 -3.44 7.30 -18.30
CA SER A 74 -2.24 6.47 -18.31
C SER A 74 -1.88 5.99 -16.90
N THR A 75 -1.98 6.88 -15.91
CA THR A 75 -1.78 6.56 -14.50
C THR A 75 -2.84 5.57 -14.01
N ALA A 76 -4.09 5.75 -14.40
CA ALA A 76 -5.18 4.83 -14.06
C ALA A 76 -4.97 3.43 -14.66
N SER A 77 -4.62 3.37 -15.95
CA SER A 77 -4.30 2.13 -16.66
C SER A 77 -3.15 1.38 -16.01
N TYR A 78 -2.07 2.09 -15.66
CA TYR A 78 -0.93 1.50 -14.96
C TYR A 78 -1.35 0.87 -13.62
N ARG A 79 -2.14 1.57 -12.81
CA ARG A 79 -2.66 1.06 -11.52
C ARG A 79 -3.54 -0.18 -11.71
N TYR A 80 -4.41 -0.16 -12.70
CA TYR A 80 -5.26 -1.30 -13.04
C TYR A 80 -4.42 -2.55 -13.37
N PHE A 81 -3.46 -2.45 -14.28
CA PHE A 81 -2.61 -3.59 -14.64
C PHE A 81 -1.77 -4.08 -13.47
N GLN A 82 -1.26 -3.17 -12.63
CA GLN A 82 -0.53 -3.52 -11.43
C GLN A 82 -1.39 -4.34 -10.47
N MET A 83 -2.61 -3.90 -10.16
CA MET A 83 -3.54 -4.60 -9.26
C MET A 83 -3.99 -5.94 -9.85
N ARG A 84 -4.31 -5.98 -11.14
CA ARG A 84 -4.69 -7.22 -11.84
C ARG A 84 -3.57 -8.26 -11.75
N ARG A 85 -2.31 -7.84 -11.96
CA ARG A 85 -1.14 -8.72 -11.82
C ARG A 85 -0.93 -9.20 -10.39
N MET A 86 -1.16 -8.35 -9.38
CA MET A 86 -1.11 -8.75 -7.97
C MET A 86 -2.17 -9.82 -7.65
N VAL A 87 -3.39 -9.65 -8.12
CA VAL A 87 -4.47 -10.65 -7.94
C VAL A 87 -4.12 -11.95 -8.67
N GLN A 88 -3.60 -11.88 -9.89
CA GLN A 88 -3.15 -13.05 -10.65
C GLN A 88 -2.05 -13.84 -9.95
N ASN A 89 -1.05 -13.14 -9.39
CA ASN A 89 0.08 -13.74 -8.68
C ASN A 89 -0.22 -14.14 -7.24
N SER A 90 -1.38 -13.76 -6.71
CA SER A 90 -1.77 -14.11 -5.35
C SER A 90 -2.06 -15.61 -5.20
N SER A 91 -1.95 -16.11 -3.97
CA SER A 91 -2.33 -17.46 -3.57
C SER A 91 -3.85 -17.66 -3.45
N LEU A 92 -4.67 -16.73 -3.95
CA LEU A 92 -6.13 -16.83 -3.90
C LEU A 92 -6.63 -18.03 -4.73
N PRO A 93 -7.66 -18.75 -4.25
CA PRO A 93 -8.35 -19.77 -5.02
C PRO A 93 -8.87 -19.23 -6.36
N GLY A 94 -8.80 -20.05 -7.41
CA GLY A 94 -9.26 -19.71 -8.77
C GLY A 94 -10.59 -18.93 -8.85
N PRO A 95 -11.70 -19.42 -8.27
CA PRO A 95 -12.99 -18.72 -8.36
C PRO A 95 -12.98 -17.34 -7.66
N ILE A 96 -12.23 -17.19 -6.57
CA ILE A 96 -12.09 -15.90 -5.87
C ILE A 96 -11.24 -14.94 -6.71
N LYS A 97 -10.18 -15.45 -7.32
CA LYS A 97 -9.28 -14.69 -8.20
C LYS A 97 -10.04 -14.13 -9.41
N GLU A 98 -10.85 -14.96 -10.06
CA GLU A 98 -11.71 -14.54 -11.18
C GLU A 98 -12.73 -13.47 -10.75
N GLY A 99 -13.39 -13.66 -9.60
CA GLY A 99 -14.32 -12.66 -9.06
C GLY A 99 -13.65 -11.31 -8.79
N ARG A 100 -12.43 -11.32 -8.24
CA ARG A 100 -11.65 -10.10 -7.99
C ARG A 100 -11.16 -9.43 -9.27
N ILE A 101 -10.75 -10.21 -10.27
CA ILE A 101 -10.38 -9.66 -11.58
C ILE A 101 -11.60 -9.02 -12.24
N ARG A 102 -12.76 -9.68 -12.21
CA ARG A 102 -14.01 -9.13 -12.75
C ARG A 102 -14.40 -7.82 -12.06
N GLU A 103 -14.30 -7.75 -10.74
CA GLU A 103 -14.56 -6.51 -9.99
C GLU A 103 -13.58 -5.39 -10.41
N LEU A 104 -12.30 -5.70 -10.61
CA LEU A 104 -11.32 -4.73 -11.09
C LEU A 104 -11.62 -4.26 -12.53
N ASP A 105 -12.00 -5.19 -13.41
CA ASP A 105 -12.34 -4.89 -14.80
C ASP A 105 -13.56 -3.94 -14.86
N GLU A 106 -14.63 -4.24 -14.11
CA GLU A 106 -15.82 -3.37 -14.06
C GLU A 106 -15.56 -1.97 -13.50
N LEU A 107 -14.65 -1.85 -12.51
CA LEU A 107 -14.28 -0.55 -11.95
C LEU A 107 -13.39 0.23 -12.91
N PHE A 108 -12.55 -0.45 -13.68
CA PHE A 108 -11.72 0.17 -14.68
C PHE A 108 -12.51 0.66 -15.90
N ASP A 109 -13.54 -0.08 -16.32
CA ASP A 109 -14.48 0.36 -17.35
C ASP A 109 -15.17 1.67 -16.94
N ALA A 110 -15.67 1.75 -15.70
CA ALA A 110 -16.29 2.97 -15.18
C ALA A 110 -15.32 4.18 -15.14
N LEU A 111 -14.04 3.94 -14.84
CA LEU A 111 -13.02 4.99 -14.93
C LEU A 111 -12.74 5.39 -16.37
N THR A 112 -12.69 4.44 -17.28
CA THR A 112 -12.46 4.68 -18.71
C THR A 112 -13.56 5.60 -19.27
N ASP A 113 -14.82 5.31 -18.94
CA ASP A 113 -15.96 6.16 -19.32
C ASP A 113 -15.84 7.57 -18.74
N TYR A 114 -15.46 7.69 -17.46
CA TYR A 114 -15.21 8.99 -16.83
C TYR A 114 -14.14 9.78 -17.59
N TYR A 115 -13.01 9.14 -17.88
CA TYR A 115 -11.89 9.80 -18.54
C TYR A 115 -12.24 10.24 -19.97
N ARG A 116 -13.01 9.40 -20.69
CA ARG A 116 -13.55 9.72 -22.02
C ARG A 116 -14.50 10.92 -21.99
N GLN A 117 -15.42 10.97 -21.02
CA GLN A 117 -16.33 12.12 -20.84
C GLN A 117 -15.59 13.40 -20.46
N SER A 118 -14.49 13.27 -19.70
CA SER A 118 -13.66 14.41 -19.28
C SER A 118 -12.64 14.87 -20.34
N ASN A 119 -12.64 14.27 -21.54
CA ASN A 119 -11.71 14.57 -22.64
C ASN A 119 -10.23 14.39 -22.26
N LYS A 120 -9.94 13.44 -21.35
CA LYS A 120 -8.60 13.10 -20.85
C LYS A 120 -7.98 11.88 -21.54
N ILE A 121 -8.65 11.39 -22.58
CA ILE A 121 -8.23 10.33 -23.52
C ILE A 121 -8.96 10.53 -24.85
#